data_AF-A0A9Q0BZH5-F1
#
_entry.id   AF-A0A9Q0BZH5-F1
#
_cell.length_a   1.000
_cell.length_b   1.000
_cell.length_c   1.000
_cell.angle_alpha   90.00
_cell.angle_beta   90.00
_cell.angle_gamma   90.00
#
_symmetry.space_group_name_H-M   'P 1'
#
loop_
_entity.id
_entity.type
_entity.pdbx_description
1 polymer ?
#
loop_
_entity_poly.entity_id
_entity_poly.type
_entity_poly.pdbx_seq_one_letter_code
_entity_poly.pdbx_strand_id
1 'polypeptide(L)'
;MGVSGSGKTTVAELLAERLHGTLVEGDDLHPQANREKMRSGEPLTDDDRWPWLDRVAQAVAATDGPVVATCSALKRSYRDRLREGAPGTFFVHLDGESQLLKDRQASREGHFMPPSLMDSQLETLEQLAADEAGVRLDVAAPPEELADLAARAQDGSQRYWDGAEWTAHHPAAPPTGPATPFATAPYPVAPYSAAPHGAPPYGIAPYAVAPKNPGLALVASFFIPGLGTIINGEVGKGVGILVGYVVSLFLIFALIGVPLVIGLWIWGMVDAYQGAQRWNAAHGIRS
;
A
#
# COMPACT_ATOMS: atom_id res chain seq x y z
N MET A 1 13.02 3.80 -4.69
CA MET A 1 12.47 2.80 -5.65
C MET A 1 12.33 1.44 -5.01
N GLY A 2 11.58 0.54 -5.65
CA GLY A 2 11.29 -0.82 -5.15
C GLY A 2 9.83 -1.23 -5.38
N VAL A 3 9.55 -2.52 -5.27
CA VAL A 3 8.19 -3.07 -5.46
C VAL A 3 7.18 -2.52 -4.43
N SER A 4 5.89 -2.62 -4.70
CA SER A 4 4.85 -2.28 -3.74
C SER A 4 5.05 -3.08 -2.44
N GLY A 5 4.76 -2.48 -1.29
CA GLY A 5 5.00 -3.13 0.01
C GLY A 5 6.45 -3.14 0.51
N SER A 6 7.43 -2.68 -0.28
CA SER A 6 8.84 -2.60 0.17
C SER A 6 9.13 -1.50 1.22
N GLY A 7 8.13 -0.70 1.59
CA GLY A 7 8.28 0.36 2.59
C GLY A 7 8.72 1.72 2.06
N LYS A 8 8.63 1.97 0.74
CA LYS A 8 9.04 3.23 0.08
C LYS A 8 8.57 4.48 0.80
N THR A 9 7.26 4.63 1.06
CA THR A 9 6.70 5.83 1.69
C THR A 9 7.30 6.07 3.07
N THR A 10 7.36 5.04 3.92
CA THR A 10 7.94 5.14 5.28
C THR A 10 9.41 5.54 5.26
N VAL A 11 10.22 4.92 4.41
CA VAL A 11 11.65 5.27 4.31
C VAL A 11 11.83 6.65 3.68
N ALA A 12 10.99 7.03 2.71
CA ALA A 12 11.06 8.33 2.05
C ALA A 12 10.70 9.48 2.99
N GLU A 13 9.68 9.33 3.84
CA GLU A 13 9.33 10.29 4.90
C GLU A 13 10.51 10.52 5.86
N LEU A 14 11.07 9.42 6.36
CA LEU A 14 12.21 9.43 7.28
C LEU A 14 13.48 10.00 6.65
N LEU A 15 13.69 9.77 5.36
CA LEU A 15 14.84 10.32 4.62
C LEU A 15 14.65 11.82 4.34
N ALA A 16 13.44 12.24 3.94
CA ALA A 16 13.14 13.66 3.72
C ALA A 16 13.35 14.46 5.00
N GLU A 17 12.93 13.93 6.16
CA GLU A 17 13.18 14.55 7.46
C GLU A 17 14.68 14.73 7.74
N ARG A 18 15.49 13.67 7.54
CA ARG A 18 16.95 13.70 7.74
C ARG A 18 17.66 14.69 6.85
N LEU A 19 17.17 14.86 5.62
CA LEU A 19 17.74 15.78 4.64
C LEU A 19 17.18 17.21 4.76
N HIS A 20 16.22 17.43 5.69
CA HIS A 20 15.43 18.67 5.75
C HIS A 20 14.83 19.04 4.38
N GLY A 21 14.37 18.02 3.65
CA GLY A 21 13.92 18.11 2.28
C GLY A 21 12.40 17.99 2.11
N THR A 22 11.96 18.14 0.86
CA THR A 22 10.56 17.95 0.48
C THR A 22 10.29 16.50 0.10
N LEU A 23 9.19 15.94 0.58
CA LEU A 23 8.69 14.64 0.14
C LEU A 23 7.71 14.81 -1.03
N VAL A 24 7.90 14.02 -2.08
CA VAL A 24 6.99 13.92 -3.23
C VAL A 24 6.47 12.48 -3.30
N GLU A 25 5.16 12.30 -3.11
CA GLU A 25 4.53 10.99 -3.30
C GLU A 25 4.24 10.75 -4.79
N GLY A 26 5.05 9.92 -5.44
CA GLY A 26 4.95 9.71 -6.89
C GLY A 26 3.65 9.03 -7.32
N ASP A 27 3.03 8.22 -6.46
CA ASP A 27 1.76 7.56 -6.79
C ASP A 27 0.62 8.60 -6.96
N ASP A 28 0.69 9.75 -6.29
CA ASP A 28 -0.29 10.84 -6.43
C ASP A 28 -0.20 11.53 -7.81
N LEU A 29 0.96 11.44 -8.46
CA LEU A 29 1.22 12.10 -9.75
C LEU A 29 0.71 11.30 -10.96
N HIS A 30 0.15 10.10 -10.73
CA HIS A 30 -0.47 9.31 -11.78
C HIS A 30 -1.58 10.09 -12.52
N PRO A 31 -1.65 10.01 -13.86
CA PRO A 31 -2.81 10.44 -14.60
C PRO A 31 -4.10 9.78 -14.10
N GLN A 32 -5.23 10.48 -14.26
CA GLN A 32 -6.53 9.94 -13.88
C GLN A 32 -6.80 8.58 -14.53
N ALA A 33 -6.46 8.44 -15.82
CA ALA A 33 -6.57 7.17 -16.56
C ALA A 33 -5.80 6.03 -15.88
N ASN A 34 -4.57 6.27 -15.40
CA ASN A 34 -3.79 5.25 -14.70
C ASN A 34 -4.43 4.86 -13.37
N ARG A 35 -4.93 5.83 -12.61
CA ARG A 35 -5.61 5.56 -11.34
C ARG A 35 -6.88 4.74 -11.56
N GLU A 36 -7.64 5.05 -12.61
CA GLU A 36 -8.84 4.29 -12.99
C GLU A 36 -8.48 2.85 -13.38
N LYS A 37 -7.45 2.66 -14.21
CA LYS A 37 -6.95 1.35 -14.65
C LYS A 37 -6.46 0.49 -13.48
N MET A 38 -5.70 1.09 -12.56
CA MET A 38 -5.28 0.41 -11.33
C MET A 38 -6.47 0.10 -10.41
N ARG A 39 -7.46 0.99 -10.31
CA ARG A 39 -8.69 0.75 -9.52
C ARG A 39 -9.53 -0.38 -10.08
N SER A 40 -9.52 -0.61 -11.38
CA SER A 40 -10.16 -1.78 -12.02
C SER A 40 -9.31 -3.04 -11.96
N GLY A 41 -8.13 -3.01 -11.34
CA GLY A 41 -7.23 -4.16 -11.21
C GLY A 41 -6.46 -4.50 -12.50
N GLU A 42 -6.49 -3.62 -13.49
CA GLU A 42 -5.76 -3.80 -14.74
C GLU A 42 -4.32 -3.27 -14.59
N PRO A 43 -3.30 -4.05 -15.01
CA PRO A 43 -1.92 -3.62 -14.91
C PRO A 43 -1.64 -2.47 -15.89
N LEU A 44 -0.82 -1.50 -15.45
CA LEU A 44 -0.33 -0.45 -16.34
C LEU A 44 0.67 -1.01 -17.36
N THR A 45 0.67 -0.43 -18.56
CA THR A 45 1.66 -0.65 -19.63
C THR A 45 2.78 0.40 -19.57
N ASP A 46 3.81 0.27 -20.40
CA ASP A 46 4.90 1.25 -20.47
C ASP A 46 4.37 2.60 -20.98
N ASP A 47 3.47 2.58 -21.98
CA ASP A 47 2.83 3.79 -22.53
C ASP A 47 1.99 4.54 -21.47
N ASP A 48 1.35 3.81 -20.57
CA ASP A 48 0.66 4.41 -19.42
C ASP A 48 1.65 5.08 -18.45
N ARG A 49 2.87 4.54 -18.32
CA ARG A 49 3.87 5.00 -17.33
C ARG A 49 4.69 6.19 -17.80
N TRP A 50 4.95 6.36 -19.11
CA TRP A 50 5.78 7.48 -19.59
C TRP A 50 5.29 8.86 -19.12
N PRO A 51 4.00 9.22 -19.26
CA PRO A 51 3.52 10.52 -18.82
C PRO A 51 3.55 10.69 -17.29
N TRP A 52 3.47 9.59 -16.55
CA TRP A 52 3.58 9.61 -15.09
C TRP A 52 5.02 9.87 -14.64
N LEU A 53 5.99 9.15 -15.23
CA LEU A 53 7.41 9.34 -14.94
C LEU A 53 7.86 10.77 -15.26
N ASP A 54 7.35 11.35 -16.36
CA ASP A 54 7.61 12.75 -16.72
C ASP A 54 7.13 13.72 -15.65
N ARG A 55 5.95 13.48 -15.05
CA ARG A 55 5.43 14.32 -13.96
C ARG A 55 6.23 14.16 -12.68
N VAL A 56 6.68 12.95 -12.35
CA VAL A 56 7.56 12.72 -11.19
C VAL A 56 8.87 13.48 -11.38
N ALA A 57 9.51 13.36 -12.54
CA ALA A 57 10.75 14.06 -12.83
C ALA A 57 10.57 15.59 -12.80
N GLN A 58 9.47 16.11 -13.36
CA GLN A 58 9.15 17.53 -13.31
C GLN A 58 8.91 18.03 -11.88
N ALA A 59 8.21 17.26 -11.04
CA ALA A 59 7.97 17.63 -9.64
C ALA A 59 9.28 17.67 -8.84
N VAL A 60 10.17 16.71 -9.07
CA VAL A 60 11.52 16.68 -8.49
C VAL A 60 12.32 17.90 -8.96
N ALA A 61 12.37 18.17 -10.26
CA ALA A 61 13.15 19.26 -10.83
C ALA A 61 12.63 20.66 -10.50
N ALA A 62 11.33 20.81 -10.23
CA ALA A 62 10.70 22.07 -9.84
C ALA A 62 10.83 22.38 -8.35
N THR A 63 11.33 21.43 -7.54
CA THR A 63 11.51 21.62 -6.10
C THR A 63 12.89 22.20 -5.81
N ASP A 64 12.92 23.33 -5.12
CA ASP A 64 14.18 23.91 -4.64
C ASP A 64 14.69 23.14 -3.41
N GLY A 65 15.97 22.78 -3.42
CA GLY A 65 16.64 22.08 -2.31
C GLY A 65 16.49 20.54 -2.34
N PRO A 66 16.83 19.85 -1.24
CA PRO A 66 16.74 18.39 -1.18
C PRO A 66 15.30 17.90 -1.37
N VAL A 67 15.11 16.92 -2.25
CA VAL A 67 13.81 16.33 -2.55
C VAL A 67 13.91 14.82 -2.55
N VAL A 68 12.96 14.16 -1.91
CA VAL A 68 12.83 12.70 -1.89
C VAL A 68 11.51 12.34 -2.55
N ALA A 69 11.58 11.56 -3.63
CA ALA A 69 10.38 11.10 -4.33
C ALA A 69 10.20 9.60 -4.18
N THR A 70 8.99 9.16 -3.84
CA THR A 70 8.61 7.75 -3.99
C THR A 70 8.31 7.48 -5.46
N CYS A 71 8.85 6.40 -5.98
CA CYS A 71 8.54 5.92 -7.34
C CYS A 71 8.92 4.45 -7.42
N SER A 72 8.12 3.61 -8.10
CA SER A 72 8.48 2.20 -8.26
C SER A 72 9.73 2.03 -9.13
N ALA A 73 9.86 2.79 -10.22
CA ALA A 73 11.03 2.89 -11.11
C ALA A 73 11.72 1.53 -11.39
N LEU A 74 10.89 0.51 -11.69
CA LEU A 74 11.32 -0.89 -11.71
C LEU A 74 12.25 -1.23 -12.89
N LYS A 75 12.09 -0.58 -14.06
CA LYS A 75 12.94 -0.79 -15.23
C LYS A 75 14.03 0.28 -15.35
N ARG A 76 15.18 -0.06 -15.92
CA ARG A 76 16.25 0.89 -16.24
C ARG A 76 15.75 2.01 -17.14
N SER A 77 14.93 1.70 -18.14
CA SER A 77 14.34 2.73 -19.02
C SER A 77 13.50 3.76 -18.26
N TYR A 78 12.86 3.37 -17.14
CA TYR A 78 12.12 4.31 -16.29
C TYR A 78 13.06 5.21 -15.50
N ARG A 79 14.17 4.64 -15.01
CA ARG A 79 15.21 5.37 -14.28
C ARG A 79 15.96 6.34 -15.19
N ASP A 80 16.22 5.95 -16.43
CA ASP A 80 16.78 6.81 -17.48
C ASP A 80 15.86 8.00 -17.73
N ARG A 81 14.55 7.75 -17.88
CA ARG A 81 13.56 8.82 -18.07
C ARG A 81 13.50 9.81 -16.90
N LEU A 82 13.58 9.32 -15.66
CA LEU A 82 13.66 10.17 -14.47
C LEU A 82 14.93 11.02 -14.45
N ARG A 83 16.08 10.44 -14.81
CA ARG A 83 17.37 11.16 -14.88
C ARG A 83 17.40 12.22 -15.98
N GLU A 84 16.71 11.99 -17.11
CA GLU A 84 16.56 12.98 -18.17
C GLU A 84 15.79 14.22 -17.68
N GLY A 85 14.69 14.02 -16.95
CA GLY A 85 13.86 15.12 -16.45
C GLY A 85 14.38 15.77 -15.16
N ALA A 86 15.14 15.03 -14.34
CA ALA A 86 15.78 15.50 -13.11
C ALA A 86 17.25 15.04 -13.05
N PRO A 87 18.16 15.78 -13.71
CA PRO A 87 19.59 15.48 -13.66
C PRO A 87 20.12 15.47 -12.23
N GLY A 88 20.97 14.49 -11.88
CA GLY A 88 21.50 14.31 -10.53
C GLY A 88 20.63 13.44 -9.61
N THR A 89 19.56 12.83 -10.14
CA THR A 89 18.76 11.84 -9.40
C THR A 89 19.63 10.68 -8.88
N PHE A 90 19.53 10.40 -7.58
CA PHE A 90 20.14 9.27 -6.89
C PHE A 90 19.07 8.26 -6.47
N PHE A 91 19.25 6.97 -6.80
CA PHE A 91 18.26 5.94 -6.54
C PHE A 91 18.53 5.19 -5.24
N VAL A 92 17.58 5.25 -4.30
CA VAL A 92 17.55 4.35 -3.14
C VAL A 92 16.67 3.17 -3.49
N HIS A 93 17.26 2.00 -3.75
CA HIS A 93 16.55 0.77 -4.07
C HIS A 93 16.30 -0.06 -2.81
N LEU A 94 15.04 -0.08 -2.38
CA LEU A 94 14.57 -0.95 -1.31
C LEU A 94 14.25 -2.33 -1.89
N ASP A 95 15.15 -3.27 -1.64
CA ASP A 95 15.13 -4.64 -2.16
C ASP A 95 15.01 -5.65 -1.01
N GLY A 96 14.48 -6.83 -1.29
CA GLY A 96 14.30 -7.86 -0.26
C GLY A 96 13.87 -9.19 -0.83
N GLU A 97 13.97 -10.22 0.00
CA GLU A 97 13.48 -11.55 -0.37
C GLU A 97 11.98 -11.50 -0.69
N SER A 98 11.58 -12.18 -1.78
CA SER A 98 10.19 -12.22 -2.24
C SER A 98 9.22 -12.62 -1.13
N GLN A 99 9.60 -13.59 -0.29
CA GLN A 99 8.76 -14.06 0.81
C GLN A 99 8.55 -12.96 1.87
N LEU A 100 9.61 -12.26 2.28
CA LEU A 100 9.52 -11.15 3.23
C LEU A 100 8.61 -10.03 2.72
N LEU A 101 8.72 -9.68 1.43
CA LEU A 101 7.89 -8.65 0.80
C LEU A 101 6.42 -9.07 0.74
N LYS A 102 6.14 -10.33 0.42
CA LYS A 102 4.79 -10.92 0.42
C LYS A 102 4.18 -10.92 1.82
N ASP A 103 4.94 -11.33 2.83
CA ASP A 103 4.49 -11.39 4.22
C ASP A 103 4.13 -9.98 4.74
N ARG A 104 4.98 -8.98 4.47
CA ARG A 104 4.71 -7.57 4.84
C ARG A 104 3.47 -7.00 4.15
N GLN A 105 3.24 -7.40 2.91
CA GLN A 105 2.04 -6.97 2.18
C GLN A 105 0.79 -7.64 2.74
N ALA A 106 0.85 -8.92 3.07
CA ALA A 106 -0.26 -9.67 3.66
C ALA A 106 -0.65 -9.15 5.06
N SER A 107 0.32 -8.63 5.83
CA SER A 107 0.06 -8.07 7.16
C SER A 107 -0.52 -6.64 7.15
N ARG A 108 -0.59 -5.96 6.00
CA ARG A 108 -1.18 -4.61 5.91
C ARG A 108 -2.71 -4.69 5.90
N GLU A 109 -3.34 -4.23 6.98
CA GLU A 109 -4.79 -4.04 7.01
C GLU A 109 -5.21 -2.95 6.01
N GLY A 110 -6.23 -3.22 5.19
CA GLY A 110 -6.89 -2.20 4.35
C GLY A 110 -6.36 -1.99 2.93
N HIS A 111 -5.23 -2.59 2.54
CA HIS A 111 -4.70 -2.53 1.17
C HIS A 111 -4.33 -3.92 0.64
N PHE A 112 -5.34 -4.75 0.35
CA PHE A 112 -5.11 -6.05 -0.29
C PHE A 112 -4.78 -5.84 -1.77
N MET A 113 -3.48 -5.87 -2.11
CA MET A 113 -3.04 -6.03 -3.48
C MET A 113 -3.09 -7.53 -3.79
N PRO A 114 -3.72 -7.97 -4.91
CA PRO A 114 -3.70 -9.38 -5.30
C PRO A 114 -2.26 -9.93 -5.34
N PRO A 115 -2.00 -11.13 -4.80
CA PRO A 115 -0.66 -11.74 -4.81
C PRO A 115 -0.03 -11.80 -6.20
N SER A 116 -0.84 -11.99 -7.24
CA SER A 116 -0.42 -12.01 -8.64
C SER A 116 0.18 -10.69 -9.14
N LEU A 117 -0.19 -9.54 -8.56
CA LEU A 117 0.40 -8.25 -8.91
C LEU A 117 1.80 -8.08 -8.31
N MET A 118 2.07 -8.63 -7.12
CA MET A 118 3.41 -8.62 -6.52
C MET A 118 4.40 -9.42 -7.38
N ASP A 119 4.01 -10.62 -7.81
CA ASP A 119 4.85 -11.47 -8.66
C ASP A 119 5.21 -10.74 -9.97
N SER A 120 4.24 -10.09 -10.62
CA SER A 120 4.50 -9.28 -11.82
C SER A 120 5.45 -8.11 -11.60
N GLN A 121 5.46 -7.50 -10.40
CA GLN A 121 6.37 -6.41 -10.08
C GLN A 121 7.79 -6.90 -9.83
N LEU A 122 7.94 -8.06 -9.17
CA LEU A 122 9.23 -8.70 -8.98
C LEU A 122 9.83 -9.15 -10.32
N GLU A 123 9.02 -9.69 -11.23
CA GLU A 123 9.45 -10.03 -12.59
C GLU A 123 9.84 -8.81 -13.42
N THR A 124 9.17 -7.67 -13.20
CA THR A 124 9.48 -6.40 -13.89
C THR A 124 10.71 -5.70 -13.31
N LEU A 125 11.13 -6.04 -12.09
CA LEU A 125 12.22 -5.36 -11.41
C LEU A 125 13.57 -5.67 -12.06
N GLU A 126 14.13 -4.66 -12.71
CA GLU A 126 15.52 -4.64 -13.16
C GLU A 126 16.38 -4.04 -12.05
N GLN A 127 17.37 -4.81 -11.59
CA GLN A 127 18.32 -4.37 -10.57
C GLN A 127 19.05 -3.08 -10.99
N LEU A 128 19.46 -2.27 -10.01
CA LEU A 128 20.31 -1.11 -10.27
C LEU A 128 21.63 -1.56 -10.90
N ALA A 129 21.97 -0.98 -12.05
CA ALA A 129 23.23 -1.25 -12.73
C ALA A 129 24.38 -0.43 -12.13
N ALA A 130 25.61 -0.88 -12.36
CA ALA A 130 26.81 -0.26 -11.80
C ALA A 130 27.05 1.19 -12.28
N ASP A 131 26.46 1.58 -13.42
CA ASP A 131 26.54 2.93 -14.00
C ASP A 131 25.40 3.85 -13.55
N GLU A 132 24.51 3.38 -12.68
CA GLU A 132 23.42 4.15 -12.10
C GLU A 132 23.80 4.67 -10.72
N ALA A 133 23.61 5.98 -10.49
CA ALA A 133 23.84 6.58 -9.19
C ALA A 133 22.76 6.08 -8.22
N GLY A 134 23.13 5.20 -7.31
CA GLY A 134 22.18 4.66 -6.34
C GLY A 134 22.79 3.70 -5.34
N VAL A 135 21.96 3.27 -4.39
CA VAL A 135 22.28 2.29 -3.36
C VAL A 135 21.15 1.27 -3.26
N ARG A 136 21.49 0.00 -3.07
CA ARG A 136 20.54 -1.06 -2.75
C ARG A 136 20.57 -1.32 -1.26
N LEU A 137 19.39 -1.30 -0.63
CA LEU A 137 19.23 -1.51 0.80
C LEU A 137 18.26 -2.67 1.05
N ASP A 138 18.66 -3.59 1.93
CA ASP A 138 17.84 -4.75 2.30
C ASP A 138 16.74 -4.32 3.26
N VAL A 139 15.49 -4.49 2.82
CA VAL A 139 14.31 -4.13 3.61
C VAL A 139 14.18 -4.94 4.90
N ALA A 140 14.95 -6.01 5.13
CA ALA A 140 15.02 -6.70 6.41
C ALA A 140 15.41 -5.77 7.58
N ALA A 141 16.18 -4.71 7.31
CA ALA A 141 16.55 -3.72 8.32
C ALA A 141 15.36 -2.79 8.70
N PRO A 142 15.38 -2.19 9.90
CA PRO A 142 14.38 -1.21 10.32
C PRO A 142 14.34 0.04 9.42
N PRO A 143 13.18 0.67 9.19
CA PRO A 143 13.05 1.86 8.33
C PRO A 143 13.97 3.03 8.72
N GLU A 144 14.21 3.23 10.01
CA GLU A 144 15.10 4.27 10.52
C GLU A 144 16.54 4.04 10.05
N GLU A 145 17.03 2.80 10.16
CA GLU A 145 18.37 2.43 9.71
C GLU A 145 18.50 2.58 8.18
N LEU A 146 17.47 2.18 7.43
CA LEU A 146 17.44 2.35 5.98
C LEU A 146 17.52 3.81 5.57
N ALA A 147 16.78 4.70 6.25
CA ALA A 147 16.82 6.13 5.99
C ALA A 147 18.18 6.74 6.36
N ASP A 148 18.81 6.30 7.44
CA ASP A 148 20.18 6.71 7.82
C ASP A 148 21.22 6.26 6.80
N LEU A 149 21.13 5.03 6.30
CA LEU A 149 22.01 4.50 5.25
C LEU A 149 21.82 5.27 3.94
N ALA A 150 20.57 5.54 3.56
CA ALA A 150 20.25 6.31 2.36
C ALA A 150 20.81 7.73 2.40
N ALA A 151 20.67 8.43 3.54
CA ALA A 151 21.21 9.78 3.72
C ALA A 151 22.74 9.81 3.58
N ARG A 152 23.44 8.84 4.17
CA ARG A 152 24.91 8.72 4.06
C ARG A 152 25.39 8.40 2.65
N ALA A 153 24.64 7.57 1.92
CA ALA A 153 24.99 7.14 0.57
C ALA A 153 24.93 8.29 -0.44
N GLN A 154 24.03 9.26 -0.26
CA GLN A 154 23.91 10.43 -1.14
C GLN A 154 25.09 11.41 -1.00
N ASP A 155 25.70 11.52 0.19
CA ASP A 155 26.81 12.45 0.49
C ASP A 155 28.17 11.99 -0.11
N GLY A 156 28.17 10.94 -0.94
CA GLY A 156 29.40 10.41 -1.57
C GLY A 156 30.38 9.76 -0.58
N SER A 157 29.92 9.44 0.65
CA SER A 157 30.77 9.12 1.79
C SER A 157 31.21 7.64 1.96
N GLN A 158 30.89 6.74 1.00
CA GLN A 158 31.57 5.45 0.67
C GLN A 158 30.74 4.13 0.69
N ARG A 159 31.09 3.26 -0.28
CA ARG A 159 31.20 1.77 -0.30
C ARG A 159 29.95 0.85 -0.34
N TYR A 160 30.03 -0.14 -1.22
CA TYR A 160 29.08 -1.21 -1.50
C TYR A 160 29.35 -2.45 -0.63
N TRP A 161 28.29 -3.18 -0.25
CA TRP A 161 28.38 -4.45 0.47
C TRP A 161 28.36 -5.62 -0.51
N ASP A 162 29.43 -6.42 -0.56
CA ASP A 162 29.56 -7.56 -1.49
C ASP A 162 29.10 -8.90 -0.90
N GLY A 163 28.61 -8.88 0.34
CA GLY A 163 28.22 -10.08 1.09
C GLY A 163 29.25 -10.51 2.16
N ALA A 164 30.43 -9.89 2.21
CA ALA A 164 31.45 -10.15 3.24
C ALA A 164 32.13 -8.88 3.79
N GLU A 165 32.44 -7.89 2.95
CA GLU A 165 33.10 -6.63 3.38
C GLU A 165 32.60 -5.39 2.59
N TRP A 166 32.94 -4.19 3.07
CA TRP A 166 32.58 -2.91 2.44
C TRP A 166 33.63 -2.48 1.40
N THR A 167 33.27 -2.44 0.10
CA THR A 167 34.19 -2.17 -1.02
C THR A 167 33.79 -0.98 -1.90
N ALA A 168 34.77 -0.32 -2.54
CA ALA A 168 34.55 0.95 -3.26
C ALA A 168 34.06 0.79 -4.71
N HIS A 169 33.97 -0.44 -5.23
CA HIS A 169 33.60 -0.75 -6.62
C HIS A 169 32.69 -1.97 -6.70
N HIS A 170 31.75 -1.96 -7.65
CA HIS A 170 30.80 -3.04 -7.93
C HIS A 170 31.54 -4.28 -8.48
N PRO A 171 31.45 -5.49 -7.89
CA PRO A 171 32.00 -6.68 -8.50
C PRO A 171 31.11 -7.12 -9.68
N ALA A 172 31.74 -7.58 -10.77
CA ALA A 172 31.08 -8.37 -11.80
C ALA A 172 30.63 -9.71 -11.21
N ALA A 173 29.43 -10.18 -11.59
CA ALA A 173 28.78 -11.37 -11.03
C ALA A 173 29.71 -12.61 -10.97
N PRO A 174 29.76 -13.36 -9.86
CA PRO A 174 30.56 -14.58 -9.79
C PRO A 174 29.85 -15.78 -10.46
N PRO A 175 30.60 -16.80 -10.93
CA PRO A 175 30.03 -17.99 -11.55
C PRO A 175 29.34 -18.88 -10.51
N THR A 176 28.23 -19.48 -10.92
CA THR A 176 27.45 -20.47 -10.16
C THR A 176 28.29 -21.69 -9.78
N GLY A 177 28.50 -21.93 -8.48
CA GLY A 177 29.08 -23.14 -7.90
C GLY A 177 28.34 -23.53 -6.60
N PRO A 178 28.33 -24.82 -6.21
CA PRO A 178 27.30 -25.34 -5.30
C PRO A 178 27.56 -24.98 -3.83
N ALA A 179 26.46 -24.76 -3.11
CA ALA A 179 26.41 -24.35 -1.72
C ALA A 179 27.09 -25.35 -0.75
N THR A 180 27.87 -24.81 0.19
CA THR A 180 28.29 -25.49 1.41
C THR A 180 27.56 -24.90 2.63
N PRO A 181 27.25 -25.70 3.67
CA PRO A 181 26.33 -25.30 4.72
C PRO A 181 27.00 -24.49 5.83
N PHE A 182 26.18 -23.61 6.43
CA PHE A 182 26.47 -22.69 7.53
C PHE A 182 27.24 -23.29 8.71
N ALA A 183 28.26 -22.57 9.17
CA ALA A 183 28.83 -22.72 10.51
C ALA A 183 28.43 -21.50 11.37
N THR A 184 27.70 -21.77 12.45
CA THR A 184 27.28 -20.78 13.45
C THR A 184 28.44 -20.39 14.36
N ALA A 185 28.79 -19.10 14.40
CA ALA A 185 29.63 -18.52 15.46
C ALA A 185 28.79 -17.49 16.25
N PRO A 186 28.84 -17.48 17.60
CA PRO A 186 28.05 -16.56 18.42
C PRO A 186 28.77 -15.22 18.59
N TYR A 187 28.08 -14.11 18.30
CA TYR A 187 28.53 -12.76 18.64
C TYR A 187 28.26 -12.46 20.13
N PRO A 188 29.19 -11.82 20.86
CA PRO A 188 28.95 -11.38 22.23
C PRO A 188 28.12 -10.08 22.26
N VAL A 189 27.05 -10.08 23.04
CA VAL A 189 26.20 -8.91 23.29
C VAL A 189 26.88 -8.03 24.34
N ALA A 190 27.18 -6.77 24.01
CA ALA A 190 27.66 -5.80 24.99
C ALA A 190 26.48 -5.31 25.87
N PRO A 191 26.67 -5.15 27.19
CA PRO A 191 25.59 -4.71 28.08
C PRO A 191 25.28 -3.22 27.89
N TYR A 192 24.01 -2.90 27.68
CA TYR A 192 23.47 -1.53 27.64
C TYR A 192 23.73 -0.83 28.98
N SER A 193 24.59 0.20 29.00
CA SER A 193 24.61 1.19 30.07
C SER A 193 23.51 2.22 29.80
N ALA A 194 22.53 2.31 30.71
CA ALA A 194 21.49 3.34 30.68
C ALA A 194 22.12 4.74 30.75
N ALA A 195 21.80 5.59 29.78
CA ALA A 195 22.20 7.00 29.80
C ALA A 195 21.44 7.77 30.90
N PRO A 196 22.05 8.80 31.52
CA PRO A 196 21.37 9.60 32.53
C PRO A 196 20.25 10.43 31.89
N HIS A 197 19.04 10.27 32.40
CA HIS A 197 17.92 11.21 32.33
C HIS A 197 18.37 12.68 32.43
N GLY A 198 18.40 13.34 31.28
CA GLY A 198 18.37 14.80 31.12
C GLY A 198 17.37 15.10 30.01
N ALA A 199 16.34 15.89 30.32
CA ALA A 199 15.32 16.28 29.34
C ALA A 199 15.97 17.01 28.15
N PRO A 200 15.55 16.75 26.90
CA PRO A 200 16.09 17.45 25.73
C PRO A 200 15.73 18.95 25.76
N PRO A 201 16.63 19.85 25.32
CA PRO A 201 16.45 21.30 25.46
C PRO A 201 15.61 21.95 24.34
N TYR A 202 14.74 21.22 23.65
CA TYR A 202 13.93 21.78 22.57
C TYR A 202 12.44 21.57 22.84
N GLY A 203 11.72 22.68 23.03
CA GLY A 203 10.26 22.67 23.04
C GLY A 203 9.76 22.19 21.70
N ILE A 204 9.16 21.00 21.68
CA ILE A 204 8.48 20.45 20.51
C ILE A 204 7.27 21.35 20.25
N ALA A 205 7.33 22.14 19.18
CA ALA A 205 6.15 22.79 18.65
C ALA A 205 5.12 21.68 18.34
N PRO A 206 3.85 21.79 18.78
CA PRO A 206 2.86 20.75 18.52
C PRO A 206 2.76 20.55 17.02
N TYR A 207 3.07 19.34 16.57
CA TYR A 207 2.88 18.88 15.20
C TYR A 207 1.45 19.25 14.76
N ALA A 208 1.34 20.03 13.68
CA ALA A 208 0.06 20.39 13.12
C ALA A 208 -0.56 19.13 12.51
N VAL A 209 -1.44 18.47 13.27
CA VAL A 209 -2.22 17.33 12.77
C VAL A 209 -3.09 17.82 11.62
N ALA A 210 -2.89 17.25 10.42
CA ALA A 210 -3.69 17.59 9.25
C ALA A 210 -5.19 17.47 9.57
N PRO A 211 -6.02 18.47 9.23
CA PRO A 211 -7.44 18.48 9.58
C PRO A 211 -8.19 17.36 8.86
N LYS A 212 -8.93 16.53 9.62
CA LYS A 212 -9.81 15.49 9.06
C LYS A 212 -10.91 16.14 8.23
N ASN A 213 -11.17 15.62 7.02
CA ASN A 213 -12.23 16.14 6.16
C ASN A 213 -13.60 15.52 6.54
N PRO A 214 -14.56 16.30 7.07
CA PRO A 214 -15.86 15.79 7.49
C PRO A 214 -16.69 15.23 6.33
N GLY A 215 -16.49 15.74 5.11
CA GLY A 215 -17.18 15.24 3.92
C GLY A 215 -16.78 13.81 3.56
N LEU A 216 -15.50 13.46 3.73
CA LEU A 216 -14.99 12.11 3.45
C LEU A 216 -15.60 11.08 4.42
N ALA A 217 -15.66 11.42 5.71
CA ALA A 217 -16.26 10.56 6.72
C ALA A 217 -17.77 10.35 6.50
N LEU A 218 -18.48 11.39 6.05
CA LEU A 218 -19.90 11.30 5.67
C LEU A 218 -20.09 10.37 4.46
N VAL A 219 -19.32 10.57 3.39
CA VAL A 219 -19.39 9.75 2.17
C VAL A 219 -19.04 8.29 2.48
N ALA A 220 -18.03 8.02 3.30
CA ALA A 220 -17.70 6.67 3.72
C ALA A 220 -18.85 6.00 4.49
N SER A 221 -19.53 6.76 5.37
CA SER A 221 -20.67 6.27 6.15
C SER A 221 -21.94 6.05 5.33
N PHE A 222 -22.07 6.74 4.19
CA PHE A 222 -23.17 6.53 3.24
C PHE A 222 -23.12 5.14 2.60
N PHE A 223 -21.93 4.64 2.27
CA PHE A 223 -21.77 3.32 1.66
C PHE A 223 -21.71 2.19 2.68
N ILE A 224 -21.04 2.41 3.82
CA ILE A 224 -20.90 1.42 4.89
C ILE A 224 -21.24 2.09 6.23
N PRO A 225 -22.39 1.76 6.84
CA PRO A 225 -22.79 2.34 8.12
C PRO A 225 -21.70 2.14 9.19
N GLY A 226 -21.28 3.25 9.80
CA GLY A 226 -20.23 3.26 10.84
C GLY A 226 -18.81 3.47 10.33
N LEU A 227 -18.55 3.38 9.02
CA LEU A 227 -17.20 3.48 8.46
C LEU A 227 -16.54 4.86 8.66
N GLY A 228 -17.29 5.96 8.54
CA GLY A 228 -16.75 7.30 8.82
C GLY A 228 -16.34 7.49 10.28
N THR A 229 -17.06 6.85 11.21
CA THR A 229 -16.73 6.85 12.63
C THR A 229 -15.42 6.08 12.91
N ILE A 230 -15.18 5.00 12.15
CA ILE A 230 -13.91 4.24 12.19
C ILE A 230 -12.76 5.09 11.63
N ILE A 231 -12.96 5.76 10.49
CA ILE A 231 -11.95 6.67 9.87
C ILE A 231 -11.59 7.82 10.82
N ASN A 232 -12.55 8.25 11.65
CA ASN A 232 -12.31 9.27 12.67
C ASN A 232 -11.54 8.77 13.91
N GLY A 233 -11.23 7.47 13.99
CA GLY A 233 -10.48 6.84 15.09
C GLY A 233 -11.36 6.26 16.21
N GLU A 234 -12.68 6.40 16.12
CA GLU A 234 -13.63 5.85 17.11
C GLU A 234 -14.11 4.44 16.71
N VAL A 235 -13.16 3.52 16.59
CA VAL A 235 -13.40 2.16 16.05
C VAL A 235 -14.55 1.44 16.77
N GLY A 236 -14.58 1.48 18.10
CA GLY A 236 -15.62 0.78 18.88
C GLY A 236 -17.05 1.29 18.59
N LYS A 237 -17.23 2.60 18.43
CA LYS A 237 -18.55 3.17 18.07
C LYS A 237 -18.93 2.82 16.63
N GLY A 238 -17.96 2.87 15.71
CA GLY A 238 -18.19 2.51 14.31
C GLY A 238 -18.61 1.05 14.12
N VAL A 239 -17.94 0.12 14.80
CA VAL A 239 -18.32 -1.31 14.82
C VAL A 239 -19.72 -1.49 15.40
N GLY A 240 -20.07 -0.77 16.49
CA GLY A 240 -21.41 -0.81 17.06
C GLY A 240 -22.51 -0.39 16.08
N ILE A 241 -22.27 0.66 15.29
CA ILE A 241 -23.20 1.12 14.24
C ILE A 241 -23.37 0.04 13.16
N LEU A 242 -22.27 -0.56 12.69
CA LEU A 242 -22.30 -1.59 11.66
C LEU A 242 -23.07 -2.84 12.12
N VAL A 243 -22.81 -3.30 13.34
CA VAL A 243 -23.53 -4.45 13.93
C VAL A 243 -25.03 -4.15 14.06
N GLY A 244 -25.39 -2.97 14.56
CA GLY A 244 -26.78 -2.54 14.67
C GLY A 244 -27.49 -2.52 13.31
N TYR A 245 -26.81 -2.07 12.25
CA TYR A 245 -27.34 -2.06 10.89
C TYR A 245 -27.62 -3.48 10.36
N VAL A 246 -26.68 -4.40 10.53
CA VAL A 246 -26.85 -5.82 10.09
C VAL A 246 -28.01 -6.48 10.83
N VAL A 247 -28.11 -6.26 12.15
CA VAL A 247 -29.24 -6.76 12.95
C VAL A 247 -30.56 -6.19 12.46
N SER A 248 -30.60 -4.89 12.13
CA SER A 248 -31.81 -4.24 11.60
C SER A 248 -32.25 -4.85 10.26
N LEU A 249 -31.32 -5.16 9.35
CA LEU A 249 -31.64 -5.84 8.09
C LEU A 249 -32.29 -7.20 8.30
N PHE A 250 -31.74 -8.00 9.22
CA PHE A 250 -32.30 -9.30 9.56
C PHE A 250 -33.69 -9.17 10.17
N LEU A 251 -33.90 -8.20 11.07
CA LEU A 251 -35.19 -7.93 11.68
C LEU A 251 -36.24 -7.48 10.65
N ILE A 252 -35.89 -6.65 9.67
CA ILE A 252 -36.80 -6.26 8.59
C ILE A 252 -37.26 -7.49 7.81
N PHE A 253 -36.33 -8.36 7.42
CA PHE A 253 -36.68 -9.59 6.69
C PHE A 253 -37.58 -10.52 7.52
N ALA A 254 -37.27 -10.69 8.80
CA ALA A 254 -38.05 -11.56 9.68
C ALA A 254 -39.43 -10.99 10.01
N LEU A 255 -39.53 -9.70 10.37
CA LEU A 255 -40.77 -9.07 10.83
C LEU A 255 -41.71 -8.67 9.70
N ILE A 256 -41.17 -8.34 8.52
CA ILE A 256 -41.99 -7.89 7.38
C ILE A 256 -42.04 -8.98 6.31
N GLY A 257 -40.90 -9.56 5.95
CA GLY A 257 -40.79 -10.53 4.86
C GLY A 257 -41.57 -11.82 5.15
N VAL A 258 -41.36 -12.45 6.31
CA VAL A 258 -42.01 -13.73 6.64
C VAL A 258 -43.54 -13.61 6.69
N PRO A 259 -44.15 -12.62 7.38
CA PRO A 259 -45.60 -12.45 7.37
C PRO A 259 -46.17 -12.16 5.98
N LEU A 260 -45.47 -11.35 5.16
CA LEU A 260 -45.90 -11.05 3.81
C LEU A 260 -45.94 -12.31 2.93
N VAL A 261 -44.91 -13.16 3.02
CA VAL A 261 -44.85 -14.42 2.28
C VAL A 261 -45.98 -15.35 2.69
N ILE A 262 -46.23 -15.51 4.00
CA ILE A 262 -47.34 -16.34 4.50
C ILE A 262 -48.69 -15.79 4.01
N GLY A 263 -48.88 -14.47 4.06
CA GLY A 263 -50.10 -13.82 3.59
C GLY A 263 -50.35 -14.05 2.10
N LEU A 264 -49.33 -13.85 1.26
CA LEU A 264 -49.42 -14.09 -0.18
C LEU A 264 -49.66 -15.57 -0.52
N TRP A 265 -49.06 -16.48 0.25
CA TRP A 265 -49.25 -17.91 0.07
C TRP A 265 -50.69 -18.34 0.38
N ILE A 266 -51.24 -17.87 1.51
CA ILE A 266 -52.65 -18.12 1.87
C ILE A 266 -53.59 -17.52 0.82
N TRP A 267 -53.33 -16.27 0.41
CA TRP A 267 -54.13 -15.61 -0.61
C TRP A 267 -54.14 -16.39 -1.93
N GLY A 268 -52.97 -16.88 -2.38
CA GLY A 268 -52.87 -17.72 -3.57
C GLY A 268 -53.66 -19.03 -3.48
N MET A 269 -53.66 -19.69 -2.32
CA MET A 269 -54.49 -20.88 -2.11
C MET A 269 -55.99 -20.57 -2.19
N VAL A 270 -56.42 -19.46 -1.59
CA VAL A 270 -57.82 -19.01 -1.63
C VAL A 270 -58.24 -18.67 -3.06
N ASP A 271 -57.43 -17.93 -3.80
CA ASP A 271 -57.73 -17.58 -5.20
C ASP A 271 -57.79 -18.82 -6.08
N ALA A 272 -56.86 -19.77 -5.92
CA ALA A 272 -56.88 -21.03 -6.66
C ALA A 272 -58.16 -21.84 -6.38
N TYR A 273 -58.57 -21.94 -5.12
CA TYR A 273 -59.80 -22.63 -4.72
C TYR A 273 -61.05 -21.94 -5.30
N GLN A 274 -61.14 -20.62 -5.16
CA GLN A 274 -62.25 -19.84 -5.72
C GLN A 274 -62.27 -19.88 -7.26
N GLY A 275 -61.10 -19.91 -7.89
CA GLY A 275 -60.93 -20.10 -9.32
C GLY A 275 -61.52 -21.44 -9.79
N ALA A 276 -61.18 -22.53 -9.10
CA ALA A 276 -61.74 -23.85 -9.37
C ALA A 276 -63.26 -23.89 -9.20
N GLN A 277 -63.80 -23.27 -8.14
CA GLN A 277 -65.25 -23.17 -7.94
C GLN A 277 -65.95 -22.38 -9.06
N ARG A 278 -65.38 -21.24 -9.46
CA ARG A 278 -65.90 -20.43 -10.58
C ARG A 278 -65.93 -21.24 -11.88
N TRP A 279 -64.88 -22.01 -12.15
CA TRP A 279 -64.79 -22.86 -13.34
C TRP A 279 -65.82 -23.99 -13.31
N ASN A 280 -65.96 -24.69 -12.18
CA ASN A 280 -66.95 -25.75 -12.00
C ASN A 280 -68.38 -25.23 -12.16
N ALA A 281 -68.68 -24.07 -11.58
CA ALA A 281 -69.98 -23.41 -11.72
C ALA A 281 -70.29 -23.05 -13.18
N ALA A 282 -69.30 -22.54 -13.92
CA ALA A 282 -69.46 -22.21 -15.34
C ALA A 282 -69.71 -23.45 -16.24
N HIS A 283 -69.24 -24.63 -15.83
CA HIS A 283 -69.37 -25.88 -16.59
C HIS A 283 -70.45 -26.81 -16.03
N GLY A 284 -71.29 -26.35 -15.10
CA GLY A 284 -72.39 -27.12 -14.55
C GLY A 284 -71.99 -28.29 -13.66
N ILE A 285 -70.72 -28.35 -13.23
CA ILE A 285 -70.19 -29.39 -12.34
C ILE A 285 -70.51 -28.96 -10.90
N ARG A 286 -71.61 -29.47 -10.34
CA ARG A 286 -71.97 -29.24 -8.94
C ARG A 286 -71.32 -30.32 -8.07
N SER A 287 -70.33 -29.93 -7.27
CA SER A 287 -69.79 -30.71 -6.15
C SER A 287 -70.68 -30.60 -4.94
#